data_AF-A0A935RGC5-F1
#
_entry.id   AF-A0A935RGC5-F1
#
_cell.length_a   1.000
_cell.length_b   1.000
_cell.length_c   1.000
_cell.angle_alpha   90.00
_cell.angle_beta   90.00
_cell.angle_gamma   90.00
#
_symmetry.space_group_name_H-M   'P 1'
#
loop_
_entity.id
_entity.type
_entity.pdbx_description
1 polymer ?
#
loop_
_entity_poly.entity_id
_entity_poly.type
_entity_poly.pdbx_seq_one_letter_code
_entity_poly.pdbx_strand_id
1 'polypeptide(L)'
;MSMRITDSYMASILLTDLNRSLGNMLDQQRMAGSMRRINSFADDPRAVGTVQRYNALIANNEEYMSNVSRNRIIVDATDVALQSISEVLSDTRVLALRESSALASNRTAAVEVDNLMNRLLDVLNTNVEGNYIFSGRQVYTPPFVRSGDSVVYQGDSGEISSRTGPNSTMAVNLPGDVFIGSQSATLGGRVDVAPRLQAGTALSDINLGQGWVRGSVSISDGDGNLWQVDLGAAATAGDIAAAITAGTGGAVTASISADGSGFTFSGTGPLFIGEVGNGGTAASLGINVRSAANSMAGRDVRPAATDATLLTDVAAFTGKLPLGVINVAWQGTTYPVDLSAAVTLGDLRTAFAAAVPGMELQIRDSSLLIVGGSPDAFQVTSGDGTNTATVLGIAGEGGPVRLFGMLEDLKAALLAGDKDAIRGLPTSSLRWRTWSSACS
;
A
#
# COMPACT_ATOMS: atom_id res chain seq x y z
N MET A 1 80.62 29.19 -56.02
CA MET A 1 80.57 30.57 -55.47
C MET A 1 80.44 30.48 -53.97
N SER A 2 81.46 30.91 -53.23
CA SER A 2 81.43 31.00 -51.77
C SER A 2 80.76 32.32 -51.37
N MET A 3 79.60 32.27 -50.72
CA MET A 3 79.01 33.47 -50.12
C MET A 3 79.92 33.94 -48.97
N ARG A 4 80.38 35.21 -49.02
CA ARG A 4 81.05 35.86 -47.87
C ARG A 4 79.97 36.27 -46.87
N ILE A 5 80.03 35.68 -45.69
CA ILE A 5 79.24 36.11 -44.53
C ILE A 5 79.93 37.33 -43.93
N THR A 6 79.24 38.46 -43.82
CA THR A 6 79.72 39.68 -43.14
C THR A 6 79.53 39.59 -41.62
N ASP A 7 80.43 40.16 -40.81
CA ASP A 7 80.31 40.16 -39.33
C ASP A 7 78.98 40.77 -38.84
N SER A 8 78.44 41.74 -39.58
CA SER A 8 77.11 42.31 -39.31
C SER A 8 75.98 41.28 -39.45
N TYR A 9 76.13 40.31 -40.35
CA TYR A 9 75.18 39.22 -40.53
C TYR A 9 75.25 38.23 -39.35
N MET A 10 76.45 37.88 -38.88
CA MET A 10 76.61 37.03 -37.67
C MET A 10 76.05 37.70 -36.42
N ALA A 11 76.30 39.00 -36.23
CA ALA A 11 75.74 39.76 -35.11
C ALA A 11 74.19 39.83 -35.18
N SER A 12 73.62 39.98 -36.37
CA SER A 12 72.16 39.99 -36.56
C SER A 12 71.50 38.64 -36.29
N ILE A 13 72.15 37.53 -36.65
CA ILE A 13 71.69 36.18 -36.34
C ILE A 13 71.71 35.96 -34.82
N LEU A 14 72.81 36.35 -34.15
CA LEU A 14 72.97 36.17 -32.71
C LEU A 14 71.93 36.97 -31.91
N LEU A 15 71.64 38.21 -32.33
CA LEU A 15 70.57 39.02 -31.72
C LEU A 15 69.18 38.42 -31.96
N THR A 16 68.94 37.84 -33.13
CA THR A 16 67.67 37.15 -33.43
C THR A 16 67.50 35.89 -32.58
N ASP A 17 68.56 35.12 -32.40
CA ASP A 17 68.57 33.92 -31.57
C ASP A 17 68.44 34.24 -30.07
N LEU A 18 69.10 35.29 -29.58
CA LEU A 18 68.93 35.77 -28.20
C LEU A 18 67.50 36.22 -27.92
N ASN A 19 66.90 36.99 -28.83
CA ASN A 19 65.50 37.42 -28.69
C ASN A 19 64.53 36.22 -28.73
N ARG A 20 64.79 35.21 -29.58
CA ARG A 20 64.03 33.96 -29.60
C ARG A 20 64.18 33.18 -28.29
N SER A 21 65.39 33.09 -27.73
CA SER A 21 65.66 32.41 -26.46
C SER A 21 64.99 33.10 -25.27
N LEU A 22 65.00 34.44 -25.24
CA LEU A 22 64.29 35.24 -24.23
C LEU A 22 62.78 35.02 -24.31
N GLY A 23 62.21 34.98 -25.52
CA GLY A 23 60.80 34.64 -25.72
C GLY A 23 60.44 33.26 -25.16
N ASN A 24 61.23 32.23 -25.51
CA ASN A 24 61.02 30.87 -25.02
C ASN A 24 61.12 30.77 -23.48
N MET A 25 62.06 31.48 -22.87
CA MET A 25 62.23 31.50 -21.41
C MET A 25 61.02 32.16 -20.72
N LEU A 26 60.52 33.28 -21.26
CA LEU A 26 59.34 33.95 -20.73
C LEU A 26 58.09 33.06 -20.82
N ASP A 27 57.92 32.31 -21.91
CA ASP A 27 56.80 31.38 -22.07
C ASP A 27 56.90 30.20 -21.09
N GLN A 28 58.10 29.63 -20.89
CA GLN A 28 58.32 28.59 -19.88
C GLN A 28 58.08 29.11 -18.45
N GLN A 29 58.50 30.34 -18.13
CA GLN A 29 58.20 30.96 -16.85
C GLN A 29 56.69 31.16 -16.64
N ARG A 30 55.95 31.55 -17.68
CA ARG A 30 54.48 31.65 -17.62
C ARG A 30 53.83 30.30 -17.38
N MET A 31 54.24 29.25 -18.10
CA MET A 31 53.72 27.89 -17.90
C MET A 31 54.06 27.34 -16.51
N ALA A 32 55.25 27.64 -15.99
CA ALA A 32 55.65 27.24 -14.64
C ALA A 32 54.84 28.00 -13.57
N GLY A 33 54.58 29.29 -13.76
CA GLY A 33 53.79 30.11 -12.84
C GLY A 33 52.31 29.73 -12.77
N SER A 34 51.70 29.37 -13.89
CA SER A 34 50.29 28.94 -13.94
C SER A 34 50.08 27.44 -13.78
N MET A 35 51.15 26.65 -13.86
CA MET A 35 51.12 25.18 -14.01
C MET A 35 50.26 24.69 -15.19
N ARG A 36 49.97 25.57 -16.15
CA ARG A 36 49.16 25.26 -17.34
C ARG A 36 50.01 25.46 -18.58
N ARG A 37 50.01 24.43 -19.45
CA ARG A 37 50.63 24.50 -20.78
C ARG A 37 49.96 25.54 -21.69
N ILE A 38 48.66 25.77 -21.48
CA ILE A 38 47.83 26.67 -22.30
C ILE A 38 47.24 27.73 -21.38
N ASN A 39 47.62 28.99 -21.60
CA ASN A 39 47.17 30.13 -20.81
C ASN A 39 46.31 31.11 -21.63
N SER A 40 46.53 31.18 -22.94
CA SER A 40 45.82 32.07 -23.86
C SER A 40 45.30 31.33 -25.09
N PHE A 41 44.32 31.93 -25.78
CA PHE A 41 43.82 31.47 -27.09
C PHE A 41 44.90 31.43 -28.16
N ALA A 42 45.94 32.27 -28.03
CA ALA A 42 47.05 32.35 -28.97
C ALA A 42 48.05 31.18 -28.86
N ASP A 43 48.12 30.50 -27.70
CA ASP A 43 49.12 29.45 -27.44
C ASP A 43 48.83 28.17 -28.25
N ASP A 44 47.56 27.76 -28.30
CA ASP A 44 47.10 26.60 -29.08
C ASP A 44 45.58 26.68 -29.34
N PRO A 45 45.15 27.32 -30.45
CA PRO A 45 43.72 27.50 -30.76
C PRO A 45 42.92 26.20 -30.84
N ARG A 46 43.57 25.08 -31.23
CA ARG A 46 42.92 23.77 -31.35
C ARG A 46 42.72 23.12 -29.98
N ALA A 47 43.74 23.15 -29.13
CA ALA A 47 43.65 22.57 -27.80
C ALA A 47 42.74 23.40 -26.88
N VAL A 48 42.70 24.74 -27.02
CA VAL A 48 41.81 25.60 -26.23
C VAL A 48 40.33 25.23 -26.44
N GLY A 49 39.89 24.95 -27.66
CA GLY A 49 38.52 24.50 -27.92
C GLY A 49 38.17 23.21 -27.20
N THR A 50 39.13 22.28 -27.10
CA THR A 50 38.97 21.03 -26.35
C THR A 50 38.91 21.27 -24.84
N VAL A 51 39.79 22.13 -24.31
CA VAL A 51 39.80 22.51 -22.89
C VAL A 51 38.48 23.18 -22.49
N GLN A 52 37.98 24.11 -23.30
CA GLN A 52 36.71 24.79 -23.02
C GLN A 52 35.53 23.82 -23.03
N ARG A 53 35.51 22.87 -23.97
CA ARG A 53 34.50 21.80 -23.99
C ARG A 53 34.55 20.95 -22.72
N TYR A 54 35.73 20.56 -22.25
CA TYR A 54 35.87 19.80 -21.01
C TYR A 54 35.48 20.61 -19.78
N ASN A 55 35.84 21.89 -19.70
CA ASN A 55 35.40 22.76 -18.61
C ASN A 55 33.88 22.89 -18.56
N ALA A 56 33.23 23.06 -19.71
CA ALA A 56 31.77 23.08 -19.78
C ALA A 56 31.16 21.73 -19.33
N LEU A 57 31.75 20.60 -19.72
CA LEU A 57 31.33 19.28 -19.25
C LEU A 57 31.51 19.10 -17.74
N ILE A 58 32.61 19.57 -17.17
CA ILE A 58 32.86 19.53 -15.72
C ILE A 58 31.82 20.39 -14.99
N ALA A 59 31.61 21.63 -15.41
CA ALA A 59 30.63 22.53 -14.79
C ALA A 59 29.20 21.95 -14.85
N ASN A 60 28.81 21.36 -15.99
CA ASN A 60 27.52 20.69 -16.12
C ASN A 60 27.42 19.47 -15.18
N ASN A 61 28.48 18.67 -15.06
CA ASN A 61 28.50 17.52 -14.15
C ASN A 61 28.45 17.94 -12.68
N GLU A 62 29.12 19.02 -12.29
CA GLU A 62 29.03 19.60 -10.95
C GLU A 62 27.59 20.05 -10.63
N GLU A 63 26.90 20.66 -11.60
CA GLU A 63 25.48 21.01 -11.47
C GLU A 63 24.61 19.76 -11.31
N TYR A 64 24.84 18.70 -12.12
CA TYR A 64 24.11 17.44 -11.99
C TYR A 64 24.34 16.79 -10.62
N MET A 65 25.57 16.78 -10.11
CA MET A 65 25.88 16.24 -8.78
C MET A 65 25.19 17.04 -7.67
N SER A 66 25.16 18.38 -7.78
CA SER A 66 24.45 19.24 -6.85
C SER A 66 22.93 19.00 -6.88
N ASN A 67 22.37 18.83 -8.08
CA ASN A 67 20.97 18.47 -8.27
C ASN A 67 20.65 17.11 -7.66
N VAL A 68 21.46 16.08 -7.93
CA VAL A 68 21.27 14.73 -7.36
C VAL A 68 21.34 14.75 -5.83
N SER A 69 22.31 15.49 -5.25
CA SER A 69 22.43 15.64 -3.80
C SER A 69 21.17 16.26 -3.18
N ARG A 70 20.65 17.34 -3.77
CA ARG A 70 19.40 17.98 -3.32
C ARG A 70 18.19 17.07 -3.50
N ASN A 71 18.09 16.39 -4.65
CA ASN A 71 16.99 15.48 -4.93
C ASN A 71 16.95 14.33 -3.91
N ARG A 72 18.12 13.82 -3.52
CA ARG A 72 18.22 12.76 -2.51
C ARG A 72 17.65 13.18 -1.17
N ILE A 73 17.88 14.41 -0.72
CA ILE A 73 17.31 14.93 0.54
C ILE A 73 15.78 14.87 0.50
N ILE A 74 15.18 15.31 -0.61
CA ILE A 74 13.71 15.32 -0.77
C ILE A 74 13.17 13.88 -0.84
N VAL A 75 13.81 13.00 -1.60
CA VAL A 75 13.38 11.59 -1.75
C VAL A 75 13.51 10.83 -0.43
N ASP A 76 14.64 10.97 0.29
CA ASP A 76 14.86 10.34 1.59
C ASP A 76 13.83 10.84 2.62
N ALA A 77 13.53 12.14 2.63
CA ALA A 77 12.47 12.70 3.49
C ALA A 77 11.08 12.18 3.11
N THR A 78 10.80 12.01 1.81
CA THR A 78 9.55 11.44 1.32
C THR A 78 9.39 9.99 1.76
N ASP A 79 10.45 9.19 1.69
CA ASP A 79 10.44 7.78 2.11
C ASP A 79 10.17 7.63 3.61
N VAL A 80 10.85 8.43 4.44
CA VAL A 80 10.61 8.46 5.90
C VAL A 80 9.16 8.87 6.23
N ALA A 81 8.61 9.84 5.49
CA ALA A 81 7.23 10.24 5.66
C ALA A 81 6.24 9.14 5.24
N LEU A 82 6.49 8.44 4.12
CA LEU A 82 5.67 7.31 3.66
C LEU A 82 5.70 6.14 4.64
N GLN A 83 6.86 5.83 5.22
CA GLN A 83 6.97 4.83 6.28
C GLN A 83 6.11 5.22 7.50
N SER A 84 6.20 6.49 7.92
CA SER A 84 5.40 7.01 9.03
C SER A 84 3.90 6.96 8.76
N ILE A 85 3.47 7.25 7.52
CA ILE A 85 2.07 7.10 7.07
C ILE A 85 1.65 5.62 7.17
N SER A 86 2.49 4.69 6.70
CA SER A 86 2.20 3.25 6.76
C SER A 86 2.05 2.76 8.21
N GLU A 87 2.86 3.24 9.15
CA GLU A 87 2.74 2.91 10.56
C GLU A 87 1.41 3.40 11.15
N VAL A 88 1.04 4.67 10.92
CA VAL A 88 -0.23 5.25 11.40
C VAL A 88 -1.44 4.48 10.87
N LEU A 89 -1.38 4.02 9.62
CA LEU A 89 -2.44 3.22 9.02
C LEU A 89 -2.49 1.80 9.57
N SER A 90 -1.35 1.20 9.88
CA SER A 90 -1.29 -0.09 10.57
C SER A 90 -1.95 0.01 11.96
N ASP A 91 -1.62 1.06 12.72
CA ASP A 91 -2.22 1.32 14.04
C ASP A 91 -3.74 1.51 13.91
N THR A 92 -4.18 2.25 12.90
CA THR A 92 -5.61 2.45 12.58
C THR A 92 -6.31 1.12 12.29
N ARG A 93 -5.68 0.23 11.51
CA ARG A 93 -6.22 -1.10 11.20
C ARG A 93 -6.36 -1.96 12.46
N VAL A 94 -5.34 -1.97 13.32
CA VAL A 94 -5.37 -2.72 14.58
C VAL A 94 -6.50 -2.20 15.47
N LEU A 95 -6.66 -0.89 15.57
CA LEU A 95 -7.75 -0.25 16.30
C LEU A 95 -9.12 -0.63 15.72
N ALA A 96 -9.31 -0.54 14.41
CA ALA A 96 -10.55 -0.94 13.74
C ALA A 96 -10.90 -2.41 13.99
N LEU A 97 -9.91 -3.31 13.90
CA LEU A 97 -10.10 -4.75 14.20
C LEU A 97 -10.47 -4.98 15.66
N ARG A 98 -9.82 -4.31 16.61
CA ARG A 98 -10.11 -4.39 18.05
C ARG A 98 -11.56 -3.98 18.34
N GLU A 99 -12.00 -2.85 17.79
CA GLU A 99 -13.34 -2.32 18.05
C GLU A 99 -14.44 -3.05 17.25
N SER A 100 -14.11 -3.67 16.10
CA SER A 100 -15.05 -4.52 15.34
C SER A 100 -15.59 -5.73 16.13
N SER A 101 -14.84 -6.14 17.17
CA SER A 101 -15.16 -7.26 18.06
C SER A 101 -15.74 -6.81 19.41
N ALA A 102 -15.76 -5.51 19.71
CA ALA A 102 -16.23 -4.98 20.98
C ALA A 102 -17.78 -4.96 21.06
N LEU A 103 -18.32 -5.10 22.27
CA LEU A 103 -19.77 -5.16 22.51
C LEU A 103 -20.44 -3.78 22.68
N ALA A 104 -19.69 -2.68 22.84
CA ALA A 104 -20.22 -1.35 23.15
C ALA A 104 -19.57 -0.23 22.32
N SER A 105 -20.28 0.90 22.16
CA SER A 105 -19.74 2.13 21.58
C SER A 105 -18.62 2.68 22.48
N ASN A 106 -17.42 2.81 21.90
CA ASN A 106 -16.22 3.18 22.65
C ASN A 106 -15.78 4.60 22.28
N ARG A 107 -16.31 5.59 23.01
CA ARG A 107 -15.92 7.01 22.84
C ARG A 107 -14.40 7.22 23.00
N THR A 108 -13.72 6.37 23.76
CA THR A 108 -12.26 6.40 23.92
C THR A 108 -11.55 6.01 22.62
N ALA A 109 -12.06 5.03 21.87
CA ALA A 109 -11.49 4.65 20.59
C ALA A 109 -11.66 5.76 19.53
N ALA A 110 -12.76 6.52 19.56
CA ALA A 110 -12.93 7.68 18.69
C ALA A 110 -11.90 8.80 18.96
N VAL A 111 -11.47 8.97 20.21
CA VAL A 111 -10.38 9.90 20.57
C VAL A 111 -9.02 9.37 20.08
N GLU A 112 -8.79 8.06 20.16
CA GLU A 112 -7.59 7.41 19.63
C GLU A 112 -7.47 7.60 18.11
N VAL A 113 -8.58 7.49 17.36
CA VAL A 113 -8.63 7.80 15.93
C VAL A 113 -8.31 9.28 15.65
N ASP A 114 -8.82 10.23 16.46
CA ASP A 114 -8.51 11.65 16.27
C ASP A 114 -7.01 11.93 16.49
N ASN A 115 -6.38 11.27 17.47
CA ASN A 115 -4.93 11.36 17.68
C ASN A 115 -4.13 10.80 16.51
N LEU A 116 -4.54 9.65 15.94
CA LEU A 116 -3.92 9.09 14.75
C LEU A 116 -4.08 10.02 13.54
N MET A 117 -5.23 10.67 13.40
CA MET A 117 -5.48 11.66 12.35
C MET A 117 -4.58 12.89 12.49
N ASN A 118 -4.38 13.40 13.71
CA ASN A 118 -3.44 14.50 13.95
C ASN A 118 -2.00 14.10 13.64
N ARG A 119 -1.57 12.90 14.07
CA ARG A 119 -0.24 12.36 13.73
C ARG A 119 -0.04 12.24 12.21
N LEU A 120 -1.07 11.79 11.50
CA LEU A 120 -1.02 11.71 10.03
C LEU A 120 -0.91 13.08 9.38
N LEU A 121 -1.65 14.08 9.88
CA LEU A 121 -1.61 15.45 9.40
C LEU A 121 -0.22 16.07 9.60
N ASP A 122 0.43 15.80 10.74
CA ASP A 122 1.78 16.26 11.02
C ASP A 122 2.80 15.66 10.04
N VAL A 123 2.70 14.36 9.76
CA VAL A 123 3.57 13.68 8.79
C VAL A 123 3.36 14.22 7.37
N LEU A 124 2.11 14.45 6.96
CA LEU A 124 1.79 14.99 5.64
C LEU A 124 2.13 16.48 5.49
N ASN A 125 2.34 17.19 6.60
CA ASN A 125 2.85 18.56 6.63
C ASN A 125 4.37 18.61 6.95
N THR A 126 5.11 17.52 6.69
CA THR A 126 6.58 17.51 6.87
C THR A 126 7.23 18.61 6.03
N ASN A 127 8.11 19.38 6.67
CA ASN A 127 8.82 20.50 6.07
C ASN A 127 10.33 20.22 6.06
N VAL A 128 10.95 20.41 4.90
CA VAL A 128 12.39 20.24 4.67
C VAL A 128 12.94 21.56 4.14
N GLU A 129 13.84 22.20 4.91
CA GLU A 129 14.48 23.47 4.53
C GLU A 129 13.48 24.62 4.21
N GLY A 130 12.31 24.62 4.85
CA GLY A 130 11.25 25.61 4.59
C GLY A 130 10.25 25.17 3.51
N ASN A 131 10.48 24.04 2.84
CA ASN A 131 9.65 23.52 1.76
C ASN A 131 8.83 22.32 2.23
N TYR A 132 7.52 22.35 2.04
CA TYR A 132 6.64 21.21 2.25
C TYR A 132 6.81 20.18 1.13
N ILE A 133 7.03 18.92 1.50
CA ILE A 133 7.36 17.86 0.53
C ILE A 133 6.15 17.37 -0.27
N PHE A 134 4.94 17.53 0.26
CA PHE A 134 3.69 17.04 -0.33
C PHE A 134 2.80 18.15 -0.91
N SER A 135 3.25 19.40 -1.04
CA SER A 135 2.43 20.50 -1.56
C SER A 135 2.56 20.74 -3.08
N GLY A 136 3.23 19.83 -3.78
CA GLY A 136 3.49 19.95 -5.22
C GLY A 136 4.55 21.03 -5.51
N ARG A 137 4.26 21.98 -6.40
CA ARG A 137 5.11 23.16 -6.68
C ARG A 137 4.88 24.29 -5.69
N GLN A 138 3.78 24.27 -4.93
CA GLN A 138 3.50 25.27 -3.89
C GLN A 138 4.22 24.95 -2.59
N VAL A 139 5.55 24.85 -2.64
CA VAL A 139 6.40 24.39 -1.53
C VAL A 139 6.30 25.22 -0.24
N TYR A 140 5.81 26.47 -0.31
CA TYR A 140 5.71 27.37 0.84
C TYR A 140 4.35 27.35 1.55
N THR A 141 3.35 26.65 1.01
CA THR A 141 2.04 26.52 1.63
C THR A 141 1.89 25.15 2.28
N PRO A 142 1.33 25.08 3.52
CA PRO A 142 1.07 23.80 4.15
C PRO A 142 0.06 23.01 3.29
N PRO A 143 0.39 21.77 2.88
CA PRO A 143 -0.45 21.01 1.97
C PRO A 143 -1.78 20.60 2.58
N PHE A 144 -1.82 20.27 3.88
CA PHE A 144 -3.03 19.78 4.53
C PHE A 144 -3.43 20.67 5.70
N VAL A 145 -4.64 21.21 5.68
CA VAL A 145 -5.18 22.03 6.75
C VAL A 145 -6.49 21.44 7.24
N ARG A 146 -6.62 21.33 8.57
CA ARG A 146 -7.85 20.87 9.21
C ARG A 146 -8.90 21.99 9.18
N SER A 147 -10.07 21.70 8.61
CA SER A 147 -11.26 22.55 8.59
C SER A 147 -12.40 21.84 9.33
N GLY A 148 -12.48 22.08 10.65
CA GLY A 148 -13.41 21.37 11.52
C GLY A 148 -13.03 19.89 11.72
N ASP A 149 -13.96 18.99 11.38
CA ASP A 149 -13.72 17.54 11.41
C ASP A 149 -13.10 17.00 10.11
N SER A 150 -12.94 17.83 9.06
CA SER A 150 -12.40 17.39 7.77
C SER A 150 -11.04 18.01 7.44
N VAL A 151 -10.22 17.31 6.67
CA VAL A 151 -8.91 17.81 6.20
C VAL A 151 -8.99 18.20 4.72
N VAL A 152 -8.57 19.44 4.43
CA VAL A 152 -8.57 20.02 3.09
C VAL A 152 -7.14 20.10 2.58
N TYR A 153 -6.91 19.58 1.37
CA TYR A 153 -5.66 19.77 0.63
C TYR A 153 -5.64 21.14 -0.04
N GLN A 154 -4.58 21.91 0.17
CA GLN A 154 -4.37 23.25 -0.39
C GLN A 154 -3.14 23.35 -1.30
N GLY A 155 -2.46 22.23 -1.56
CA GLY A 155 -1.34 22.18 -2.50
C GLY A 155 -1.79 22.02 -3.96
N ASP A 156 -0.83 21.93 -4.88
CA ASP A 156 -1.08 21.61 -6.28
C ASP A 156 -0.63 20.18 -6.63
N SER A 157 -1.00 19.70 -7.83
CA SER A 157 -0.56 18.40 -8.39
C SER A 157 0.70 18.54 -9.25
N GLY A 158 1.47 19.60 -9.04
CA GLY A 158 2.60 19.95 -9.89
C GLY A 158 3.86 19.16 -9.55
N GLU A 159 4.39 18.46 -10.55
CA GLU A 159 5.71 17.83 -10.45
C GLU A 159 6.84 18.87 -10.53
N ILE A 160 7.88 18.64 -9.72
CA ILE A 160 9.17 19.32 -9.71
C ILE A 160 10.18 18.38 -10.36
N SER A 161 10.56 18.70 -11.60
CA SER A 161 11.57 17.96 -12.35
C SER A 161 12.97 18.56 -12.15
N SER A 162 13.96 17.73 -11.89
CA SER A 162 15.36 18.12 -11.73
C SER A 162 16.25 17.40 -12.74
N ARG A 163 17.23 18.13 -13.30
CA ARG A 163 18.15 17.58 -14.32
C ARG A 163 19.29 16.84 -13.63
N THR A 164 19.38 15.53 -13.86
CA THR A 164 20.38 14.62 -13.29
C THR A 164 21.43 14.18 -14.30
N GLY A 165 21.29 14.56 -15.58
CA GLY A 165 22.27 14.30 -16.62
C GLY A 165 21.99 15.08 -17.92
N PRO A 166 22.82 14.88 -18.96
CA PRO A 166 22.76 15.66 -20.21
C PRO A 166 21.39 15.65 -20.89
N ASN A 167 20.68 14.52 -20.81
CA ASN A 167 19.31 14.32 -21.30
C ASN A 167 18.44 13.54 -20.29
N SER A 168 18.74 13.67 -19.00
CA SER A 168 18.02 12.97 -17.94
C SER A 168 17.41 13.98 -16.99
N THR A 169 16.08 13.95 -16.90
CA THR A 169 15.28 14.69 -15.92
C THR A 169 14.47 13.70 -15.12
N MET A 170 14.40 13.90 -13.81
CA MET A 170 13.65 13.05 -12.90
C MET A 170 12.70 13.91 -12.08
N ALA A 171 11.47 13.44 -11.89
CA ALA A 171 10.55 14.01 -10.92
C ALA A 171 11.05 13.68 -9.50
N VAL A 172 11.07 14.69 -8.63
CA VAL A 172 11.70 14.59 -7.31
C VAL A 172 10.68 14.62 -6.18
N ASN A 173 9.54 15.25 -6.41
CA ASN A 173 8.47 15.36 -5.41
C ASN A 173 7.35 14.36 -5.71
N LEU A 174 6.62 14.01 -4.64
CA LEU A 174 5.34 13.32 -4.72
C LEU A 174 4.27 14.31 -4.28
N PRO A 175 3.39 14.80 -5.17
CA PRO A 175 2.34 15.72 -4.78
C PRO A 175 1.31 15.03 -3.86
N GLY A 176 0.77 15.79 -2.92
CA GLY A 176 -0.12 15.28 -1.87
C GLY A 176 -1.54 14.98 -2.35
N ASP A 177 -1.89 15.37 -3.57
CA ASP A 177 -3.17 15.06 -4.21
C ASP A 177 -3.39 13.54 -4.34
N VAL A 178 -2.29 12.78 -4.43
CA VAL A 178 -2.30 11.31 -4.42
C VAL A 178 -2.94 10.75 -3.15
N PHE A 179 -2.77 11.40 -1.99
CA PHE A 179 -3.34 10.92 -0.72
C PHE A 179 -4.82 11.27 -0.53
N ILE A 180 -5.37 12.16 -1.36
CA ILE A 180 -6.81 12.45 -1.40
C ILE A 180 -7.51 11.77 -2.58
N GLY A 181 -6.78 10.88 -3.28
CA GLY A 181 -7.36 9.95 -4.23
C GLY A 181 -7.59 10.53 -5.62
N SER A 182 -6.86 11.58 -6.01
CA SER A 182 -6.96 12.24 -7.32
C SER A 182 -6.72 11.33 -8.53
N GLN A 183 -6.32 10.07 -8.32
CA GLN A 183 -5.97 9.13 -9.40
C GLN A 183 -7.08 8.11 -9.73
N SER A 184 -7.95 7.74 -8.78
CA SER A 184 -9.04 6.77 -9.04
C SER A 184 -10.16 6.88 -8.03
N ALA A 185 -11.40 6.90 -8.52
CA ALA A 185 -12.58 6.76 -7.68
C ALA A 185 -12.80 5.30 -7.30
N THR A 186 -13.24 5.04 -6.06
CA THR A 186 -13.47 3.69 -5.57
C THR A 186 -14.69 3.63 -4.65
N LEU A 187 -15.44 2.53 -4.73
CA LEU A 187 -16.67 2.31 -3.94
C LEU A 187 -16.74 0.87 -3.47
N GLY A 188 -17.04 0.65 -2.19
CA GLY A 188 -17.22 -0.70 -1.64
C GLY A 188 -16.53 -0.87 -0.30
N GLY A 189 -16.34 -2.13 0.10
CA GLY A 189 -15.76 -2.51 1.38
C GLY A 189 -16.78 -2.70 2.51
N ARG A 190 -18.00 -2.16 2.40
CA ARG A 190 -18.97 -2.08 3.51
C ARG A 190 -19.51 -3.44 4.01
N VAL A 191 -19.39 -4.50 3.21
CA VAL A 191 -19.94 -5.83 3.50
C VAL A 191 -18.82 -6.85 3.50
N ASP A 192 -18.80 -7.69 4.54
CA ASP A 192 -17.90 -8.84 4.63
C ASP A 192 -18.41 -9.97 3.73
N VAL A 193 -17.58 -10.37 2.77
CA VAL A 193 -17.82 -11.48 1.84
C VAL A 193 -16.97 -12.71 2.17
N ALA A 194 -16.39 -12.77 3.38
CA ALA A 194 -15.72 -13.99 3.85
C ALA A 194 -16.71 -15.16 3.80
N PRO A 195 -16.36 -16.28 3.15
CA PRO A 195 -17.20 -17.46 3.18
C PRO A 195 -17.21 -18.08 4.57
N ARG A 196 -18.32 -18.74 4.89
CA ARG A 196 -18.42 -19.61 6.07
C ARG A 196 -17.39 -20.72 6.00
N LEU A 197 -16.84 -21.09 7.16
CA LEU A 197 -16.00 -22.27 7.28
C LEU A 197 -16.82 -23.52 6.93
N GLN A 198 -16.32 -24.32 6.00
CA GLN A 198 -16.90 -25.60 5.60
C GLN A 198 -15.86 -26.71 5.73
N ALA A 199 -16.32 -27.97 5.74
CA ALA A 199 -15.42 -29.11 5.85
C ALA A 199 -14.36 -29.16 4.73
N GLY A 200 -14.71 -28.71 3.52
CA GLY A 200 -13.80 -28.65 2.38
C GLY A 200 -12.91 -27.41 2.32
N THR A 201 -13.04 -26.44 3.25
CA THR A 201 -12.22 -25.23 3.24
C THR A 201 -10.75 -25.59 3.49
N ALA A 202 -9.87 -25.15 2.58
CA ALA A 202 -8.43 -25.37 2.70
C ALA A 202 -7.86 -24.57 3.89
N LEU A 203 -7.00 -25.21 4.68
CA LEU A 203 -6.37 -24.57 5.84
C LEU A 203 -5.34 -23.49 5.45
N SER A 204 -4.93 -23.43 4.18
CA SER A 204 -4.13 -22.30 3.65
C SER A 204 -4.91 -21.00 3.60
N ASP A 205 -6.23 -21.09 3.47
CA ASP A 205 -7.08 -19.94 3.14
C ASP A 205 -7.70 -19.33 4.39
N ILE A 206 -7.51 -19.96 5.56
CA ILE A 206 -8.02 -19.45 6.83
C ILE A 206 -7.21 -18.24 7.31
N ASN A 207 -7.77 -17.46 8.24
CA ASN A 207 -7.24 -16.19 8.72
C ASN A 207 -6.98 -15.19 7.58
N LEU A 208 -7.95 -15.04 6.66
CA LEU A 208 -7.85 -14.19 5.48
C LEU A 208 -6.67 -14.57 4.57
N GLY A 209 -6.34 -15.86 4.48
CA GLY A 209 -5.27 -16.37 3.63
C GLY A 209 -3.88 -16.30 4.24
N GLN A 210 -3.75 -15.96 5.53
CA GLN A 210 -2.49 -16.15 6.26
C GLN A 210 -2.19 -17.63 6.52
N GLY A 211 -3.22 -18.48 6.43
CA GLY A 211 -3.13 -19.90 6.68
C GLY A 211 -2.98 -20.22 8.16
N TRP A 212 -2.33 -21.34 8.43
CA TRP A 212 -2.21 -21.89 9.76
C TRP A 212 -0.82 -22.46 10.01
N VAL A 213 -0.47 -22.61 11.28
CA VAL A 213 0.80 -23.22 11.69
C VAL A 213 0.57 -24.70 11.88
N ARG A 214 1.28 -25.54 11.11
CA ARG A 214 1.24 -27.00 11.28
C ARG A 214 1.89 -27.40 12.60
N GLY A 215 1.25 -28.29 13.34
CA GLY A 215 1.78 -28.83 14.58
C GLY A 215 0.77 -29.68 15.34
N SER A 216 1.08 -29.94 16.60
CA SER A 216 0.22 -30.71 17.50
C SER A 216 -0.45 -29.81 18.52
N VAL A 217 -1.64 -30.23 18.97
CA VAL A 217 -2.42 -29.54 20.01
C VAL A 217 -2.63 -30.45 21.21
N SER A 218 -2.70 -29.83 22.38
CA SER A 218 -2.99 -30.50 23.64
C SER A 218 -4.46 -30.32 23.97
N ILE A 219 -5.15 -31.42 24.27
CA ILE A 219 -6.57 -31.43 24.62
C ILE A 219 -6.72 -32.14 25.95
N SER A 220 -7.47 -31.56 26.89
CA SER A 220 -7.85 -32.24 28.12
C SER A 220 -9.34 -32.11 28.42
N ASP A 221 -9.89 -33.12 29.07
CA ASP A 221 -11.29 -33.18 29.50
C ASP A 221 -11.44 -33.08 31.03
N GLY A 222 -12.70 -33.13 31.46
CA GLY A 222 -13.06 -33.08 32.88
C GLY A 222 -12.75 -34.35 33.67
N ASP A 223 -12.51 -35.45 32.97
CA ASP A 223 -12.11 -36.73 33.56
C ASP A 223 -10.59 -36.78 33.84
N GLY A 224 -9.85 -35.73 33.48
CA GLY A 224 -8.42 -35.56 33.71
C GLY A 224 -7.55 -36.22 32.63
N ASN A 225 -8.15 -36.63 31.51
CA ASN A 225 -7.42 -37.17 30.38
C ASN A 225 -6.69 -36.05 29.64
N LEU A 226 -5.49 -36.33 29.15
CA LEU A 226 -4.68 -35.42 28.35
C LEU A 226 -4.28 -36.13 27.06
N TRP A 227 -4.71 -35.59 25.92
CA TRP A 227 -4.35 -36.06 24.60
C TRP A 227 -3.47 -35.04 23.89
N GLN A 228 -2.45 -35.54 23.21
CA GLN A 228 -1.67 -34.79 22.25
C GLN A 228 -2.04 -35.24 20.85
N VAL A 229 -2.72 -34.38 20.09
CA VAL A 229 -3.20 -34.69 18.74
C VAL A 229 -2.30 -34.00 17.73
N ASP A 230 -1.69 -34.78 16.84
CA ASP A 230 -0.93 -34.22 15.71
C ASP A 230 -1.88 -33.85 14.56
N LEU A 231 -1.83 -32.59 14.15
CA LEU A 231 -2.65 -32.05 13.07
C LEU A 231 -1.84 -31.84 11.79
N GLY A 232 -0.51 -32.08 11.79
CA GLY A 232 0.38 -31.67 10.69
C GLY A 232 0.01 -32.19 9.29
N ALA A 233 -0.73 -33.30 9.20
CA ALA A 233 -1.19 -33.90 7.95
C ALA A 233 -2.55 -33.36 7.45
N ALA A 234 -3.25 -32.54 8.24
CA ALA A 234 -4.54 -31.98 7.85
C ALA A 234 -4.39 -30.95 6.71
N ALA A 235 -5.26 -31.05 5.71
CA ALA A 235 -5.31 -30.12 4.58
C ALA A 235 -6.54 -29.21 4.63
N THR A 236 -7.64 -29.71 5.19
CA THR A 236 -8.93 -29.02 5.26
C THR A 236 -9.42 -28.86 6.70
N ALA A 237 -10.37 -27.95 6.91
CA ALA A 237 -11.04 -27.79 8.21
C ALA A 237 -11.75 -29.09 8.65
N GLY A 238 -12.29 -29.86 7.71
CA GLY A 238 -12.86 -31.18 7.98
C GLY A 238 -11.83 -32.17 8.53
N ASP A 239 -10.61 -32.16 7.97
CA ASP A 239 -9.53 -33.03 8.45
C ASP A 239 -9.13 -32.71 9.89
N ILE A 240 -9.13 -31.43 10.29
CA ILE A 240 -8.87 -31.02 11.68
C ILE A 240 -9.94 -31.56 12.63
N ALA A 241 -11.22 -31.36 12.27
CA ALA A 241 -12.33 -31.85 13.08
C ALA A 241 -12.31 -33.38 13.23
N ALA A 242 -12.00 -34.09 12.14
CA ALA A 242 -11.85 -35.55 12.14
C ALA A 242 -10.63 -36.00 12.96
N ALA A 243 -9.47 -35.35 12.79
CA ALA A 243 -8.24 -35.69 13.50
C ALA A 243 -8.37 -35.50 15.01
N ILE A 244 -9.04 -34.44 15.46
CA ILE A 244 -9.30 -34.20 16.88
C ILE A 244 -10.26 -35.25 17.46
N THR A 245 -11.35 -35.53 16.75
CA THR A 245 -12.35 -36.51 17.21
C THR A 245 -11.76 -37.92 17.27
N ALA A 246 -10.95 -38.31 16.27
CA ALA A 246 -10.26 -39.60 16.25
C ALA A 246 -9.12 -39.66 17.28
N GLY A 247 -8.34 -38.58 17.41
CA GLY A 247 -7.18 -38.51 18.30
C GLY A 247 -7.51 -38.56 19.79
N THR A 248 -8.74 -38.20 20.17
CA THR A 248 -9.27 -38.33 21.54
C THR A 248 -10.07 -39.62 21.76
N GLY A 249 -10.14 -40.51 20.76
CA GLY A 249 -10.94 -41.72 20.83
C GLY A 249 -12.46 -41.47 20.94
N GLY A 250 -12.92 -40.30 20.49
CA GLY A 250 -14.32 -39.88 20.57
C GLY A 250 -14.71 -39.21 21.89
N ALA A 251 -13.78 -39.04 22.85
CA ALA A 251 -14.07 -38.36 24.11
C ALA A 251 -14.35 -36.86 23.93
N VAL A 252 -13.69 -36.22 22.95
CA VAL A 252 -13.98 -34.84 22.53
C VAL A 252 -14.36 -34.86 21.06
N THR A 253 -15.61 -34.52 20.76
CA THR A 253 -16.11 -34.39 19.38
C THR A 253 -15.89 -32.96 18.90
N ALA A 254 -15.09 -32.81 17.85
CA ALA A 254 -14.88 -31.56 17.14
C ALA A 254 -15.80 -31.50 15.91
N SER A 255 -16.49 -30.39 15.73
CA SER A 255 -17.31 -30.10 14.57
C SER A 255 -17.12 -28.65 14.13
N ILE A 256 -17.60 -28.31 12.95
CA ILE A 256 -17.68 -26.91 12.51
C ILE A 256 -18.97 -26.32 13.07
N SER A 257 -18.91 -25.10 13.56
CA SER A 257 -20.07 -24.38 14.08
C SER A 257 -21.16 -24.24 13.01
N ALA A 258 -22.42 -24.30 13.42
CA ALA A 258 -23.56 -24.17 12.50
C ALA A 258 -23.62 -22.80 11.79
N ASP A 259 -23.03 -21.77 12.39
CA ASP A 259 -22.87 -20.44 11.79
C ASP A 259 -21.65 -20.32 10.86
N GLY A 260 -20.78 -21.34 10.82
CA GLY A 260 -19.56 -21.38 10.02
C GLY A 260 -18.47 -20.42 10.50
N SER A 261 -18.55 -19.90 11.73
CA SER A 261 -17.53 -19.00 12.27
C SER A 261 -16.23 -19.73 12.62
N GLY A 262 -16.32 -20.94 13.17
CA GLY A 262 -15.13 -21.68 13.58
C GLY A 262 -15.44 -23.12 14.01
N PHE A 263 -14.57 -23.67 14.86
CA PHE A 263 -14.71 -25.03 15.40
C PHE A 263 -15.48 -25.03 16.72
N THR A 264 -16.36 -26.00 16.91
CA THR A 264 -17.04 -26.30 18.17
C THR A 264 -16.59 -27.65 18.69
N PHE A 265 -16.43 -27.76 20.00
CA PHE A 265 -15.99 -28.97 20.68
C PHE A 265 -17.01 -29.34 21.75
N SER A 266 -17.30 -30.62 21.86
CA SER A 266 -18.20 -31.18 22.88
C SER A 266 -17.58 -32.43 23.49
N GLY A 267 -17.72 -32.60 24.80
CA GLY A 267 -17.11 -33.71 25.55
C GLY A 267 -17.45 -33.63 27.03
N THR A 268 -16.74 -34.34 27.89
CA THR A 268 -16.91 -34.21 29.35
C THR A 268 -16.25 -32.91 29.84
N GLY A 269 -17.02 -31.99 30.41
CA GLY A 269 -16.49 -30.73 30.96
C GLY A 269 -15.78 -30.93 32.30
N PRO A 270 -14.78 -30.10 32.68
CA PRO A 270 -14.17 -28.97 31.95
C PRO A 270 -13.28 -29.36 30.76
N LEU A 271 -13.36 -28.61 29.66
CA LEU A 271 -12.56 -28.83 28.45
C LEU A 271 -11.46 -27.77 28.30
N PHE A 272 -10.27 -28.21 27.94
CA PHE A 272 -9.15 -27.32 27.59
C PHE A 272 -8.48 -27.76 26.30
N ILE A 273 -8.29 -26.81 25.39
CA ILE A 273 -7.50 -26.99 24.18
C ILE A 273 -6.42 -25.92 24.16
N GLY A 274 -5.17 -26.33 23.99
CA GLY A 274 -4.03 -25.44 24.00
C GLY A 274 -2.86 -25.93 23.17
N GLU A 275 -1.80 -25.14 23.17
CA GLU A 275 -0.57 -25.44 22.43
C GLU A 275 0.26 -26.52 23.11
N VAL A 276 1.01 -27.27 22.30
CA VAL A 276 2.09 -28.12 22.79
C VAL A 276 3.40 -27.33 22.72
N GLY A 277 4.04 -27.10 23.87
CA GLY A 277 5.29 -26.34 23.95
C GLY A 277 5.11 -24.86 23.56
N ASN A 278 5.98 -24.33 22.69
CA ASN A 278 5.92 -22.97 22.15
C ASN A 278 5.20 -22.90 20.77
N GLY A 279 4.33 -23.87 20.48
CA GLY A 279 3.58 -23.91 19.22
C GLY A 279 2.58 -22.75 19.06
N GLY A 280 2.21 -22.44 17.82
CA GLY A 280 1.15 -21.49 17.47
C GLY A 280 -0.02 -22.12 16.70
N THR A 281 -0.15 -23.45 16.77
CA THR A 281 -1.12 -24.24 16.00
C THR A 281 -2.54 -23.98 16.47
N ALA A 282 -2.80 -24.14 17.77
CA ALA A 282 -4.11 -23.91 18.37
C ALA A 282 -4.57 -22.44 18.24
N ALA A 283 -3.65 -21.48 18.34
CA ALA A 283 -3.93 -20.06 18.18
C ALA A 283 -4.27 -19.72 16.72
N SER A 284 -3.55 -20.29 15.75
CA SER A 284 -3.82 -20.09 14.33
C SER A 284 -5.15 -20.69 13.86
N LEU A 285 -5.56 -21.81 14.46
CA LEU A 285 -6.88 -22.42 14.21
C LEU A 285 -8.01 -21.78 15.02
N GLY A 286 -7.71 -20.83 15.92
CA GLY A 286 -8.70 -20.22 16.80
C GLY A 286 -9.21 -21.15 17.91
N ILE A 287 -8.55 -22.27 18.17
CA ILE A 287 -9.02 -23.32 19.10
C ILE A 287 -8.30 -23.27 20.46
N ASN A 288 -7.40 -22.32 20.70
CA ASN A 288 -6.76 -22.12 22.00
C ASN A 288 -7.74 -21.49 23.01
N VAL A 289 -8.58 -22.33 23.61
CA VAL A 289 -9.72 -21.91 24.43
C VAL A 289 -9.86 -22.84 25.65
N ARG A 290 -10.32 -22.27 26.78
CA ARG A 290 -10.64 -23.01 28.00
C ARG A 290 -12.12 -22.84 28.33
N SER A 291 -12.80 -23.91 28.71
CA SER A 291 -14.20 -23.85 29.15
C SER A 291 -14.45 -24.74 30.35
N ALA A 292 -15.20 -24.24 31.33
CA ALA A 292 -15.70 -25.05 32.43
C ALA A 292 -16.91 -25.90 32.04
N ALA A 293 -17.48 -25.66 30.84
CA ALA A 293 -18.63 -26.38 30.32
C ALA A 293 -18.23 -27.64 29.52
N ASN A 294 -19.22 -28.46 29.21
CA ASN A 294 -19.12 -29.65 28.35
C ASN A 294 -19.14 -29.33 26.83
N SER A 295 -19.25 -28.05 26.48
CA SER A 295 -19.20 -27.54 25.11
C SER A 295 -18.44 -26.22 25.07
N MET A 296 -17.72 -25.99 23.97
CA MET A 296 -16.95 -24.78 23.72
C MET A 296 -16.86 -24.47 22.23
N ALA A 297 -16.80 -23.19 21.89
CA ALA A 297 -16.54 -22.73 20.53
C ALA A 297 -15.17 -22.03 20.48
N GLY A 298 -14.44 -22.27 19.39
CA GLY A 298 -13.24 -21.53 19.05
C GLY A 298 -13.55 -20.11 18.58
N ARG A 299 -12.50 -19.33 18.37
CA ARG A 299 -12.55 -18.03 17.69
C ARG A 299 -12.92 -18.23 16.22
N ASP A 300 -13.53 -17.20 15.64
CA ASP A 300 -13.74 -17.10 14.20
C ASP A 300 -12.41 -17.16 13.43
N VAL A 301 -12.34 -18.03 12.42
CA VAL A 301 -11.13 -18.32 11.62
C VAL A 301 -11.19 -17.74 10.21
N ARG A 302 -12.26 -16.98 9.88
CA ARG A 302 -12.43 -16.15 8.66
C ARG A 302 -11.65 -16.62 7.42
N PRO A 303 -12.20 -17.57 6.64
CA PRO A 303 -11.63 -17.95 5.36
C PRO A 303 -11.50 -16.77 4.38
N ALA A 304 -10.49 -16.80 3.51
CA ALA A 304 -10.32 -15.84 2.44
C ALA A 304 -11.40 -16.03 1.36
N ALA A 305 -12.01 -14.92 0.93
CA ALA A 305 -12.87 -14.91 -0.24
C ALA A 305 -12.03 -15.05 -1.51
N THR A 306 -12.40 -15.98 -2.38
CA THR A 306 -11.76 -16.22 -3.69
C THR A 306 -12.80 -16.15 -4.80
N ASP A 307 -12.34 -16.15 -6.06
CA ASP A 307 -13.26 -16.16 -7.21
C ASP A 307 -14.19 -17.39 -7.23
N ALA A 308 -13.75 -18.50 -6.63
CA ALA A 308 -14.54 -19.73 -6.54
C ALA A 308 -15.56 -19.73 -5.38
N THR A 309 -15.54 -18.72 -4.51
CA THR A 309 -16.46 -18.63 -3.38
C THR A 309 -17.90 -18.47 -3.88
N LEU A 310 -18.78 -19.37 -3.45
CA LEU A 310 -20.21 -19.32 -3.75
C LEU A 310 -20.89 -18.20 -2.97
N LEU A 311 -21.84 -17.51 -3.59
CA LEU A 311 -22.61 -16.44 -2.93
C LEU A 311 -23.47 -16.97 -1.77
N THR A 312 -23.90 -18.23 -1.84
CA THR A 312 -24.64 -18.90 -0.76
C THR A 312 -23.80 -19.14 0.49
N ASP A 313 -22.48 -19.22 0.35
CA ASP A 313 -21.57 -19.50 1.45
C ASP A 313 -21.18 -18.23 2.21
N VAL A 314 -21.50 -17.07 1.66
CA VAL A 314 -21.27 -15.77 2.29
C VAL A 314 -22.41 -15.45 3.26
N ALA A 315 -22.08 -15.32 4.54
CA ALA A 315 -23.06 -15.08 5.59
C ALA A 315 -23.92 -13.82 5.32
N ALA A 316 -23.31 -12.76 4.79
CA ALA A 316 -23.98 -11.49 4.49
C ALA A 316 -25.11 -11.59 3.45
N PHE A 317 -25.06 -12.61 2.58
CA PHE A 317 -26.03 -12.81 1.49
C PHE A 317 -27.14 -13.82 1.82
N THR A 318 -27.11 -14.42 3.02
CA THR A 318 -28.11 -15.39 3.46
C THR A 318 -29.53 -14.82 3.35
N GLY A 319 -30.39 -15.46 2.56
CA GLY A 319 -31.79 -15.05 2.37
C GLY A 319 -32.00 -13.80 1.49
N LYS A 320 -30.94 -13.30 0.84
CA LYS A 320 -30.95 -12.11 -0.02
C LYS A 320 -30.60 -12.42 -1.48
N LEU A 321 -30.65 -13.71 -1.84
CA LEU A 321 -30.44 -14.22 -3.20
C LEU A 321 -31.80 -14.63 -3.80
N PRO A 322 -32.00 -14.54 -5.13
CA PRO A 322 -31.03 -14.16 -6.16
C PRO A 322 -30.73 -12.65 -6.17
N LEU A 323 -29.56 -12.31 -6.70
CA LEU A 323 -29.21 -10.92 -7.00
C LEU A 323 -29.98 -10.45 -8.24
N GLY A 324 -29.91 -9.15 -8.49
CA GLY A 324 -30.60 -8.49 -9.59
C GLY A 324 -29.71 -7.51 -10.32
N VAL A 325 -30.30 -6.41 -10.80
CA VAL A 325 -29.61 -5.42 -11.64
C VAL A 325 -29.08 -4.26 -10.79
N ILE A 326 -27.83 -3.86 -11.02
CA ILE A 326 -27.27 -2.61 -10.50
C ILE A 326 -27.06 -1.62 -11.64
N ASN A 327 -27.20 -0.33 -11.34
CA ASN A 327 -26.96 0.76 -12.28
C ASN A 327 -25.73 1.55 -11.83
N VAL A 328 -24.71 1.60 -12.69
CA VAL A 328 -23.49 2.38 -12.47
C VAL A 328 -23.56 3.63 -13.35
N ALA A 329 -23.77 4.80 -12.75
CA ALA A 329 -23.70 6.08 -13.44
C ALA A 329 -22.27 6.63 -13.37
N TRP A 330 -21.62 6.75 -14.53
CA TRP A 330 -20.25 7.24 -14.67
C TRP A 330 -20.12 8.12 -15.92
N GLN A 331 -19.48 9.29 -15.79
CA GLN A 331 -19.32 10.29 -16.87
C GLN A 331 -20.62 10.64 -17.61
N GLY A 332 -21.74 10.72 -16.89
CA GLY A 332 -23.06 11.05 -17.46
C GLY A 332 -23.75 9.91 -18.22
N THR A 333 -23.15 8.71 -18.26
CA THR A 333 -23.77 7.49 -18.83
C THR A 333 -24.11 6.51 -17.73
N THR A 334 -25.27 5.85 -17.81
CA THR A 334 -25.67 4.80 -16.87
C THR A 334 -25.50 3.42 -17.50
N TYR A 335 -24.70 2.58 -16.87
CA TYR A 335 -24.43 1.20 -17.27
C TYR A 335 -25.25 0.25 -16.39
N PRO A 336 -26.25 -0.44 -16.93
CA PRO A 336 -26.94 -1.51 -16.20
C PRO A 336 -26.07 -2.77 -16.20
N VAL A 337 -25.86 -3.35 -15.02
CA VAL A 337 -25.12 -4.60 -14.80
C VAL A 337 -26.08 -5.63 -14.24
N ASP A 338 -26.32 -6.71 -15.00
CA ASP A 338 -27.16 -7.82 -14.56
C ASP A 338 -26.32 -8.85 -13.79
N LEU A 339 -26.63 -9.02 -12.50
CA LEU A 339 -25.96 -9.96 -11.61
C LEU A 339 -26.85 -11.16 -11.26
N SER A 340 -28.02 -11.30 -11.88
CA SER A 340 -29.01 -12.33 -11.55
C SER A 340 -28.54 -13.77 -11.83
N ALA A 341 -27.62 -13.93 -12.79
CA ALA A 341 -27.03 -15.22 -13.15
C ALA A 341 -25.76 -15.56 -12.34
N ALA A 342 -25.29 -14.67 -11.47
CA ALA A 342 -24.05 -14.90 -10.72
C ALA A 342 -24.24 -15.93 -9.61
N VAL A 343 -23.35 -16.92 -9.55
CA VAL A 343 -23.36 -17.98 -8.53
C VAL A 343 -22.14 -17.85 -7.60
N THR A 344 -21.02 -17.36 -8.15
CA THR A 344 -19.76 -17.13 -7.44
C THR A 344 -19.35 -15.66 -7.40
N LEU A 345 -18.42 -15.29 -6.52
CA LEU A 345 -17.80 -13.97 -6.54
C LEU A 345 -17.04 -13.70 -7.85
N GLY A 346 -16.49 -14.73 -8.48
CA GLY A 346 -15.87 -14.64 -9.81
C GLY A 346 -16.86 -14.26 -10.90
N ASP A 347 -18.08 -14.81 -10.87
CA ASP A 347 -19.14 -14.45 -11.81
C ASP A 347 -19.53 -12.98 -11.68
N LEU A 348 -19.59 -12.45 -10.44
CA LEU A 348 -19.85 -11.03 -10.20
C LEU A 348 -18.80 -10.14 -10.85
N ARG A 349 -17.52 -10.49 -10.70
CA ARG A 349 -16.42 -9.73 -11.32
C ARG A 349 -16.52 -9.75 -12.83
N THR A 350 -16.76 -10.92 -13.42
CA THR A 350 -16.86 -11.06 -14.88
C THR A 350 -18.09 -10.32 -15.44
N ALA A 351 -19.23 -10.41 -14.77
CA ALA A 351 -20.44 -9.68 -15.16
C ALA A 351 -20.25 -8.16 -15.08
N PHE A 352 -19.58 -7.67 -14.03
CA PHE A 352 -19.28 -6.25 -13.87
C PHE A 352 -18.32 -5.73 -14.93
N ALA A 353 -17.20 -6.43 -15.15
CA ALA A 353 -16.19 -6.04 -16.13
C ALA A 353 -16.72 -6.04 -17.57
N ALA A 354 -17.69 -6.91 -17.88
CA ALA A 354 -18.34 -6.94 -19.19
C ALA A 354 -19.30 -5.75 -19.40
N ALA A 355 -19.94 -5.26 -18.33
CA ALA A 355 -20.96 -4.22 -18.42
C ALA A 355 -20.42 -2.79 -18.31
N VAL A 356 -19.33 -2.58 -17.55
CA VAL A 356 -18.76 -1.23 -17.32
C VAL A 356 -17.31 -1.16 -17.81
N PRO A 357 -17.06 -0.70 -19.05
CA PRO A 357 -15.70 -0.61 -19.58
C PRO A 357 -14.88 0.42 -18.81
N GLY A 358 -13.68 0.04 -18.36
CA GLY A 358 -12.77 0.91 -17.61
C GLY A 358 -13.00 0.92 -16.10
N MET A 359 -13.93 0.12 -15.58
CA MET A 359 -14.09 -0.12 -14.14
C MET A 359 -13.90 -1.60 -13.83
N GLU A 360 -13.36 -1.92 -12.65
CA GLU A 360 -13.12 -3.28 -12.20
C GLU A 360 -13.76 -3.54 -10.83
N LEU A 361 -14.41 -4.70 -10.68
CA LEU A 361 -14.85 -5.21 -9.37
C LEU A 361 -13.77 -6.14 -8.80
N GLN A 362 -13.09 -5.71 -7.75
CA GLN A 362 -12.05 -6.47 -7.07
C GLN A 362 -12.59 -7.07 -5.76
N ILE A 363 -12.08 -8.26 -5.41
CA ILE A 363 -12.28 -8.88 -4.11
C ILE A 363 -11.01 -8.64 -3.29
N ARG A 364 -11.09 -7.89 -2.19
CA ARG A 364 -9.95 -7.62 -1.31
C ARG A 364 -10.33 -7.73 0.15
N ASP A 365 -9.48 -8.41 0.92
CA ASP A 365 -9.62 -8.60 2.37
C ASP A 365 -11.03 -9.07 2.76
N SER A 366 -11.63 -9.94 1.96
CA SER A 366 -13.03 -10.39 2.11
C SER A 366 -14.06 -9.27 2.00
N SER A 367 -13.87 -8.34 1.06
CA SER A 367 -14.89 -7.36 0.66
C SER A 367 -14.91 -7.15 -0.86
N LEU A 368 -16.03 -6.62 -1.36
CA LEU A 368 -16.18 -6.22 -2.75
C LEU A 368 -15.86 -4.74 -2.93
N LEU A 369 -15.01 -4.42 -3.90
CA LEU A 369 -14.55 -3.07 -4.21
C LEU A 369 -14.69 -2.80 -5.71
N ILE A 370 -15.37 -1.73 -6.07
CA ILE A 370 -15.35 -1.18 -7.42
C ILE A 370 -14.21 -0.16 -7.50
N VAL A 371 -13.34 -0.33 -8.50
CA VAL A 371 -12.27 0.59 -8.84
C VAL A 371 -12.56 1.19 -10.20
N GLY A 372 -12.75 2.51 -10.24
CA GLY A 372 -12.87 3.25 -11.48
C GLY A 372 -11.51 3.50 -12.12
N GLY A 373 -11.43 3.44 -13.45
CA GLY A 373 -10.23 3.76 -14.21
C GLY A 373 -9.94 5.26 -14.33
N SER A 374 -10.75 6.11 -13.69
CA SER A 374 -10.55 7.57 -13.60
C SER A 374 -10.90 8.08 -12.20
N PRO A 375 -10.47 9.30 -11.83
CA PRO A 375 -10.86 9.93 -10.57
C PRO A 375 -12.29 10.51 -10.57
N ASP A 376 -13.01 10.39 -11.69
CA ASP A 376 -14.39 10.89 -11.78
C ASP A 376 -15.29 10.12 -10.82
N ALA A 377 -16.10 10.87 -10.06
CA ALA A 377 -17.10 10.26 -9.21
C ALA A 377 -18.08 9.42 -10.04
N PHE A 378 -18.47 8.28 -9.50
CA PHE A 378 -19.49 7.41 -10.07
C PHE A 378 -20.55 7.10 -9.02
N GLN A 379 -21.77 6.81 -9.44
CA GLN A 379 -22.86 6.46 -8.54
C GLN A 379 -23.34 5.06 -8.84
N VAL A 380 -23.42 4.22 -7.81
CA VAL A 380 -23.99 2.88 -7.91
C VAL A 380 -25.31 2.86 -7.17
N THR A 381 -26.36 2.52 -7.91
CA THR A 381 -27.73 2.39 -7.39
C THR A 381 -28.27 1.01 -7.74
N SER A 382 -29.21 0.51 -6.94
CA SER A 382 -29.95 -0.70 -7.30
C SER A 382 -30.91 -0.36 -8.44
N GLY A 383 -30.84 -1.09 -9.55
CA GLY A 383 -31.71 -0.89 -10.71
C GLY A 383 -33.08 -1.55 -10.58
N ASP A 384 -33.30 -2.31 -9.51
CA ASP A 384 -34.51 -3.06 -9.23
C ASP A 384 -34.89 -3.06 -7.73
N GLY A 385 -35.99 -3.75 -7.41
CA GLY A 385 -36.47 -3.90 -6.03
C GLY A 385 -35.69 -4.90 -5.17
N THR A 386 -34.63 -5.53 -5.70
CA THR A 386 -33.83 -6.53 -4.95
C THR A 386 -32.81 -5.89 -4.01
N ASN A 387 -32.62 -4.57 -4.09
CA ASN A 387 -31.62 -3.83 -3.33
C ASN A 387 -30.19 -4.40 -3.48
N THR A 388 -29.88 -5.01 -4.63
CA THR A 388 -28.61 -5.71 -4.87
C THR A 388 -27.38 -4.88 -4.54
N ALA A 389 -27.35 -3.59 -4.89
CA ALA A 389 -26.20 -2.73 -4.58
C ALA A 389 -25.99 -2.58 -3.07
N THR A 390 -27.08 -2.51 -2.29
CA THR A 390 -27.03 -2.44 -0.82
C THR A 390 -26.63 -3.78 -0.21
N VAL A 391 -27.14 -4.90 -0.75
CA VAL A 391 -26.79 -6.26 -0.31
C VAL A 391 -25.30 -6.52 -0.47
N LEU A 392 -24.74 -6.12 -1.61
CA LEU A 392 -23.32 -6.27 -1.94
C LEU A 392 -22.41 -5.24 -1.24
N GLY A 393 -22.97 -4.25 -0.52
CA GLY A 393 -22.19 -3.21 0.16
C GLY A 393 -21.53 -2.19 -0.77
N ILE A 394 -22.02 -2.10 -2.00
CA ILE A 394 -21.49 -1.24 -3.08
C ILE A 394 -22.49 -0.16 -3.50
N ALA A 395 -23.58 0.05 -2.77
CA ALA A 395 -24.50 1.16 -3.01
C ALA A 395 -23.89 2.50 -2.55
N GLY A 396 -24.00 3.52 -3.38
CA GLY A 396 -23.59 4.89 -3.04
C GLY A 396 -22.74 5.56 -4.12
N GLU A 397 -22.12 6.66 -3.74
CA GLU A 397 -21.21 7.40 -4.61
C GLU A 397 -19.78 6.92 -4.38
N GLY A 398 -19.17 6.40 -5.45
CA GLY A 398 -17.76 6.13 -5.54
C GLY A 398 -17.00 7.41 -5.81
N GLY A 399 -16.28 7.88 -4.81
CA GLY A 399 -15.42 9.05 -4.89
C GLY A 399 -13.94 8.69 -4.83
N PRO A 400 -13.05 9.65 -5.10
CA PRO A 400 -11.62 9.50 -4.88
C PRO A 400 -11.32 9.10 -3.43
N VAL A 401 -10.32 8.23 -3.26
CA VAL A 401 -9.85 7.74 -1.95
C VAL A 401 -9.34 8.89 -1.09
N ARG A 402 -10.11 9.34 -0.10
CA ARG A 402 -9.60 10.33 0.87
C ARG A 402 -8.97 9.62 2.04
N LEU A 403 -7.64 9.69 2.18
CA LEU A 403 -6.93 9.12 3.33
C LEU A 403 -7.51 9.59 4.67
N PHE A 404 -7.83 10.87 4.76
CA PHE A 404 -8.52 11.46 5.92
C PHE A 404 -9.99 11.08 6.01
N GLY A 405 -10.69 10.97 4.87
CA GLY A 405 -12.08 10.50 4.84
C GLY A 405 -12.26 9.10 5.45
N MET A 406 -11.26 8.23 5.34
CA MET A 406 -11.31 6.90 5.98
C MET A 406 -11.25 6.98 7.51
N LEU A 407 -10.42 7.86 8.06
CA LEU A 407 -10.33 8.10 9.50
C LEU A 407 -11.58 8.81 10.02
N GLU A 408 -12.14 9.75 9.23
CA GLU A 408 -13.40 10.43 9.50
C GLU A 408 -14.58 9.43 9.54
N ASP A 409 -14.68 8.55 8.54
CA ASP A 409 -15.69 7.49 8.48
C ASP A 409 -15.56 6.50 9.64
N LEU A 410 -14.32 6.13 10.02
CA LEU A 410 -14.06 5.28 11.19
C LEU A 410 -14.48 5.95 12.49
N LYS A 411 -14.15 7.22 12.67
CA LYS A 411 -14.58 8.02 13.83
C LYS A 411 -16.11 8.08 13.90
N ALA A 412 -16.78 8.32 12.77
CA ALA A 412 -18.23 8.36 12.70
C ALA A 412 -18.86 7.00 13.03
N ALA A 413 -18.33 5.90 12.48
CA ALA A 413 -18.81 4.54 12.74
C ALA A 413 -18.63 4.13 14.21
N LEU A 414 -17.50 4.50 14.84
CA LEU A 414 -17.25 4.26 16.27
C LEU A 414 -18.21 5.04 17.17
N LEU A 415 -18.52 6.28 16.81
CA LEU A 415 -19.50 7.12 17.53
C LEU A 415 -20.94 6.59 17.36
N ALA A 416 -21.28 6.05 16.19
CA ALA A 416 -22.58 5.45 15.90
C ALA A 416 -22.74 4.04 16.49
N GLY A 417 -21.63 3.35 16.80
CA GLY A 417 -21.65 1.95 17.26
C GLY A 417 -22.04 0.96 16.16
N ASP A 418 -21.92 1.34 14.89
CA ASP A 418 -22.26 0.52 13.74
C ASP A 418 -21.12 -0.48 13.44
N LYS A 419 -21.32 -1.73 13.88
CA LYS A 419 -20.31 -2.79 13.74
C LYS A 419 -20.09 -3.19 12.30
N ASP A 420 -21.11 -3.13 11.45
CA ASP A 420 -20.99 -3.53 10.05
C ASP A 420 -20.20 -2.48 9.26
N ALA A 421 -20.40 -1.19 9.59
CA ALA A 421 -19.56 -0.11 9.08
C ALA A 421 -18.10 -0.24 9.53
N ILE A 422 -17.83 -0.53 10.82
CA ILE A 422 -16.46 -0.73 11.33
C ILE A 422 -15.78 -1.94 10.68
N ARG A 423 -16.54 -3.02 10.43
CA ARG A 423 -16.04 -4.24 9.77
C ARG A 423 -15.72 -4.03 8.30
N GLY A 424 -16.43 -3.13 7.62
CA GLY A 424 -16.20 -2.81 6.22
C GLY A 424 -15.13 -1.74 5.95
N LEU A 425 -14.65 -1.05 6.98
CA LEU A 425 -13.58 -0.04 6.86
C LEU A 425 -12.17 -0.62 6.69
N PRO A 426 -11.71 -1.69 7.38
CA PRO A 426 -10.37 -2.25 7.15
C PRO A 426 -10.20 -2.79 5.72
N THR A 427 -11.29 -3.09 5.03
CA THR A 427 -11.30 -3.67 3.68
C THR A 427 -11.54 -2.63 2.59
N SER A 428 -12.24 -1.52 2.91
CA SER A 428 -12.25 -0.33 2.06
C SER A 428 -10.91 0.41 2.07
N SER A 429 -10.06 0.24 3.10
CA SER A 429 -8.89 1.09 3.38
C SER A 429 -7.50 0.50 3.12
N LEU A 430 -7.36 -0.80 2.83
CA LEU A 430 -6.11 -1.39 2.31
C LEU A 430 -5.90 -1.10 0.82
N ARG A 431 -5.98 0.19 0.48
CA ARG A 431 -5.81 0.77 -0.86
C ARG A 431 -4.33 1.09 -1.18
N TRP A 432 -3.39 0.21 -0.76
CA TRP A 432 -1.93 0.45 -0.94
C TRP A 432 -1.21 -0.56 -1.82
N ARG A 433 -1.80 -1.72 -2.15
CA ARG A 433 -1.14 -2.71 -3.04
C ARG A 433 -1.05 -2.28 -4.52
N THR A 434 -1.75 -1.24 -4.96
CA THR A 434 -1.59 -0.69 -6.32
C THR A 434 -0.26 0.05 -6.53
N TRP A 435 0.46 0.40 -5.45
CA TRP A 435 1.79 1.03 -5.56
C TRP A 435 2.89 0.07 -6.01
N SER A 436 2.74 -1.24 -5.81
CA SER A 436 3.75 -2.23 -6.23
C SER A 436 3.79 -2.46 -7.74
N SER A 437 2.69 -2.20 -8.46
CA SER A 437 2.60 -2.46 -9.91
C SER A 437 2.76 -1.22 -10.79
N ALA A 438 2.82 -0.02 -10.19
CA ALA A 438 3.07 1.24 -10.90
C ALA A 438 4.56 1.66 -10.86
N CYS A 439 5.37 1.04 -10.00
CA CYS A 439 6.82 1.26 -9.90
C CYS A 439 7.67 0.14 -10.55
N SER A 440 7.06 -0.75 -11.36
CA SER A 440 7.78 -1.75 -12.17
C SER A 440 7.82 -1.36 -13.63
#